data_AF-A0A0A1W8U3-F1
#
_entry.id   AF-A0A0A1W8U3-F1
#
_cell.length_a   1.000
_cell.length_b   1.000
_cell.length_c   1.000
_cell.angle_alpha   90.00
_cell.angle_beta   90.00
_cell.angle_gamma   90.00
#
_symmetry.space_group_name_H-M   'P 1'
#
loop_
_entity.id
_entity.type
_entity.pdbx_description
1 polymer ?
#
loop_
_entity_poly.entity_id
_entity_poly.type
_entity_poly.pdbx_seq_one_letter_code
_entity_poly.pdbx_strand_id
1 'polypeptide(L)'
;MEFENTADDQSVDQNAVAPEAQEGTEAQPQPEQDAGAEAVEGEDQPGGDSTDAVEAEPIAAPASWAKDAKEMFASLPRETQEVIAKREQERDRFVTAKAQEAANTKHKVESEARSALQTIMQNHQTALQQFLPEVPQMPDPRLLNTGDPQHRDLYFNQKAQYDYAVAQRDHIAQQIEQVQHHAGAIAQQQMEADLQAEHQLLHDKLGDEWSDPSSRAKLFADLEPIAAELGYSQEVMAQARAADILALRKIGDWRSDAEKYRSLMKKKMEPVRAAKSLPPAGRPGVTAAAQAPTDPVALLYPDDIRR
;
A
#
# COMPACT_ATOMS: atom_id res chain seq x y z
N MET A 1 28.70 -49.48 41.23
CA MET A 1 27.64 -49.62 42.24
C MET A 1 26.38 -49.12 41.59
N GLU A 2 25.65 -50.06 41.01
CA GLU A 2 24.32 -49.87 40.44
C GLU A 2 23.35 -49.67 41.60
N PHE A 3 22.44 -48.71 41.46
CA PHE A 3 21.18 -48.72 42.21
C PHE A 3 20.06 -48.52 41.20
N GLU A 4 19.61 -49.65 40.70
CA GLU A 4 18.25 -49.85 40.22
C GLU A 4 17.25 -49.59 41.36
N ASN A 5 16.25 -48.78 41.01
CA ASN A 5 14.83 -49.13 41.08
C ASN A 5 14.07 -49.04 42.43
N THR A 6 12.87 -48.47 42.27
CA THR A 6 11.57 -48.92 42.80
C THR A 6 10.78 -47.86 43.59
N ALA A 7 9.85 -47.26 42.85
CA ALA A 7 8.41 -47.03 43.09
C ALA A 7 7.88 -46.59 44.47
N ASP A 8 7.12 -45.49 44.44
CA ASP A 8 5.81 -45.30 45.09
C ASP A 8 5.15 -44.13 44.30
N ASP A 9 4.16 -44.35 43.44
CA ASP A 9 2.74 -44.59 43.73
C ASP A 9 2.12 -43.56 44.69
N GLN A 10 1.58 -42.46 44.15
CA GLN A 10 0.32 -41.88 44.61
C GLN A 10 -0.42 -41.21 43.45
N SER A 11 -1.49 -41.89 43.05
CA SER A 11 -2.66 -41.40 42.33
C SER A 11 -3.39 -40.27 43.06
N VAL A 12 -3.68 -39.14 42.38
CA VAL A 12 -4.88 -38.30 42.64
C VAL A 12 -5.35 -37.59 41.35
N ASP A 13 -6.58 -37.94 40.98
CA ASP A 13 -7.62 -37.23 40.21
C ASP A 13 -7.32 -36.32 39.00
N GLN A 14 -7.73 -36.86 37.84
CA GLN A 14 -8.85 -36.35 37.03
C GLN A 14 -9.07 -34.84 36.99
N ASN A 15 -8.55 -34.20 35.95
CA ASN A 15 -9.33 -33.20 35.22
C ASN A 15 -8.99 -33.28 33.72
N ALA A 16 -9.67 -34.18 33.05
CA ALA A 16 -9.70 -34.25 31.59
C ALA A 16 -10.60 -33.14 31.07
N VAL A 17 -10.03 -32.14 30.39
CA VAL A 17 -10.78 -31.26 29.50
C VAL A 17 -10.28 -31.55 28.09
N ALA A 18 -11.02 -32.43 27.42
CA ALA A 18 -10.96 -32.61 25.98
C ALA A 18 -11.60 -31.37 25.31
N PRO A 19 -11.08 -30.90 24.16
CA PRO A 19 -11.70 -29.82 23.41
C PRO A 19 -12.96 -30.34 22.71
N GLU A 20 -14.12 -29.76 23.05
CA GLU A 20 -15.36 -29.94 22.31
C GLU A 20 -15.21 -29.40 20.88
N ALA A 21 -15.55 -30.26 19.92
CA ALA A 21 -15.86 -29.88 18.56
C ALA A 21 -17.17 -29.10 18.54
N GLN A 22 -17.13 -27.84 18.06
CA GLN A 22 -18.32 -27.12 17.61
C GLN A 22 -18.32 -27.06 16.08
N GLU A 23 -19.22 -27.84 15.49
CA GLU A 23 -19.68 -27.72 14.10
C GLU A 23 -20.50 -26.42 13.92
N GLY A 24 -20.26 -25.76 12.78
CA GLY A 24 -21.32 -25.19 11.96
C GLY A 24 -21.89 -23.83 12.34
N THR A 25 -21.38 -22.76 11.72
CA THR A 25 -22.19 -21.72 11.06
C THR A 25 -21.30 -20.97 10.06
N GLU A 26 -21.40 -21.33 8.78
CA GLU A 26 -20.90 -20.52 7.66
C GLU A 26 -21.74 -19.24 7.56
N ALA A 27 -21.17 -18.11 7.96
CA ALA A 27 -21.66 -16.80 7.57
C ALA A 27 -20.97 -16.41 6.26
N GLN A 28 -21.68 -16.59 5.14
CA GLN A 28 -21.31 -16.04 3.84
C GLN A 28 -21.31 -14.50 3.89
N PRO A 29 -20.23 -13.80 3.51
CA PRO A 29 -20.30 -12.38 3.24
C PRO A 29 -20.95 -12.17 1.86
N GLN A 30 -22.05 -11.42 1.84
CA GLN A 30 -22.72 -10.94 0.64
C GLN A 30 -21.77 -10.09 -0.21
N PRO A 31 -21.72 -10.25 -1.54
CA PRO A 31 -21.09 -9.29 -2.42
C PRO A 31 -22.01 -8.07 -2.58
N GLU A 32 -21.53 -6.90 -2.16
CA GLU A 32 -22.12 -5.61 -2.52
C GLU A 32 -22.09 -5.46 -4.05
N GLN A 33 -23.28 -5.28 -4.61
CA GLN A 33 -23.49 -4.98 -6.03
C GLN A 33 -23.08 -3.53 -6.30
N ASP A 34 -21.93 -3.34 -6.92
CA ASP A 34 -21.60 -2.07 -7.58
C ASP A 34 -22.38 -2.00 -8.90
N ALA A 35 -23.34 -1.07 -8.94
CA ALA A 35 -24.20 -0.80 -10.06
C ALA A 35 -23.51 0.19 -11.01
N GLY A 36 -22.95 -0.35 -12.10
CA GLY A 36 -22.37 0.42 -13.20
C GLY A 36 -22.75 -0.15 -14.56
N ALA A 37 -24.04 -0.34 -14.81
CA ALA A 37 -24.54 -0.70 -16.14
C ALA A 37 -24.76 0.59 -16.96
N GLU A 38 -23.79 0.94 -17.81
CA GLU A 38 -24.02 1.88 -18.90
C GLU A 38 -25.00 1.25 -19.91
N ALA A 39 -26.14 1.92 -20.05
CA ALA A 39 -27.10 1.68 -21.11
C ALA A 39 -26.48 2.08 -22.46
N VAL A 40 -26.56 1.18 -23.45
CA VAL A 40 -26.48 1.57 -24.85
C VAL A 40 -27.83 1.21 -25.48
N GLU A 41 -28.63 2.26 -25.64
CA GLU A 41 -29.84 2.29 -26.47
C GLU A 41 -29.44 2.29 -27.95
N GLY A 42 -30.15 1.49 -28.74
CA GLY A 42 -30.12 1.52 -30.20
C GLY A 42 -31.39 0.91 -30.76
N GLU A 43 -32.36 1.76 -31.08
CA GLU A 43 -33.54 1.43 -31.89
C GLU A 43 -33.14 1.12 -33.34
N ASP A 44 -33.66 0.03 -33.94
CA ASP A 44 -34.61 0.10 -35.08
C ASP A 44 -35.10 -1.31 -35.52
N GLN A 45 -36.38 -1.41 -35.87
CA GLN A 45 -37.07 -2.55 -36.54
C GLN A 45 -36.93 -2.45 -38.08
N PRO A 46 -37.43 -3.37 -38.95
CA PRO A 46 -37.95 -4.73 -38.79
C PRO A 46 -37.43 -5.76 -39.86
N GLY A 47 -37.71 -7.05 -39.64
CA GLY A 47 -38.04 -8.07 -40.65
C GLY A 47 -37.15 -8.26 -41.90
N GLY A 48 -36.38 -9.35 -41.91
CA GLY A 48 -35.80 -9.93 -43.13
C GLY A 48 -35.24 -11.32 -42.86
N ASP A 49 -35.94 -12.34 -43.31
CA ASP A 49 -35.51 -13.74 -43.29
C ASP A 49 -34.20 -13.90 -44.08
N SER A 50 -33.11 -14.18 -43.37
CA SER A 50 -31.87 -14.71 -43.94
C SER A 50 -31.13 -15.42 -42.83
N THR A 51 -31.16 -16.75 -42.90
CA THR A 51 -30.21 -17.64 -42.23
C THR A 51 -28.81 -17.29 -42.71
N ASP A 52 -28.14 -16.38 -42.02
CA ASP A 52 -26.71 -16.15 -42.18
C ASP A 52 -26.03 -16.48 -40.85
N ALA A 53 -25.02 -17.34 -40.94
CA ALA A 53 -24.33 -17.89 -39.80
C ALA A 53 -23.65 -16.74 -39.04
N VAL A 54 -24.05 -16.53 -37.79
CA VAL A 54 -23.32 -15.68 -36.86
C VAL A 54 -21.95 -16.31 -36.66
N GLU A 55 -20.94 -15.78 -37.34
CA GLU A 55 -19.54 -16.15 -37.17
C GLU A 55 -19.10 -15.69 -35.78
N ALA A 56 -19.33 -16.56 -34.78
CA ALA A 56 -19.00 -16.30 -33.39
C ALA A 56 -17.48 -16.19 -33.22
N GLU A 57 -17.03 -15.17 -32.50
CA GLU A 57 -15.60 -14.86 -32.30
C GLU A 57 -14.80 -16.08 -31.82
N PRO A 58 -13.59 -16.34 -32.34
CA PRO A 58 -12.78 -17.50 -31.96
C PRO A 58 -12.43 -17.50 -30.46
N ILE A 59 -12.65 -18.61 -29.76
CA ILE A 59 -12.17 -18.75 -28.37
C ILE A 59 -10.68 -18.98 -28.39
N ALA A 60 -9.93 -18.03 -27.84
CA ALA A 60 -8.51 -18.17 -27.66
C ALA A 60 -8.21 -19.30 -26.67
N ALA A 61 -7.31 -20.20 -27.05
CA ALA A 61 -6.80 -21.23 -26.15
C ALA A 61 -6.07 -20.59 -24.94
N PRO A 62 -6.06 -21.23 -23.77
CA PRO A 62 -5.41 -20.68 -22.58
C PRO A 62 -3.93 -20.33 -22.83
N ALA A 63 -3.51 -19.16 -22.34
CA ALA A 63 -2.18 -18.61 -22.63
C ALA A 63 -1.03 -19.51 -22.14
N SER A 64 -1.26 -20.20 -21.03
CA SER A 64 -0.31 -21.11 -20.35
C SER A 64 -0.09 -22.44 -21.08
N TRP A 65 -0.85 -22.75 -22.12
CA TRP A 65 -0.73 -24.02 -22.83
C TRP A 65 0.41 -24.02 -23.86
N ALA A 66 1.06 -25.18 -24.02
CA ALA A 66 2.03 -25.41 -25.07
C ALA A 66 1.38 -25.35 -26.46
N LYS A 67 2.18 -25.07 -27.49
CA LYS A 67 1.71 -24.87 -28.87
C LYS A 67 0.85 -26.05 -29.38
N ASP A 68 1.32 -27.27 -29.16
CA ASP A 68 0.66 -28.50 -29.59
C ASP A 68 -0.71 -28.70 -28.89
N ALA A 69 -0.82 -28.27 -27.63
CA ALA A 69 -2.08 -28.31 -26.88
C ALA A 69 -3.06 -27.21 -27.35
N LYS A 70 -2.56 -26.06 -27.79
CA LYS A 70 -3.37 -24.99 -28.40
C LYS A 70 -3.90 -25.42 -29.77
N GLU A 71 -3.11 -26.15 -30.56
CA GLU A 71 -3.52 -26.73 -31.83
C GLU A 71 -4.59 -27.81 -31.64
N MET A 72 -4.43 -28.70 -30.65
CA MET A 72 -5.48 -29.66 -30.29
C MET A 72 -6.76 -28.99 -29.79
N PHE A 73 -6.66 -27.92 -29.01
CA PHE A 73 -7.81 -27.15 -28.54
C PHE A 73 -8.62 -26.54 -29.70
N ALA A 74 -7.94 -26.01 -30.72
CA ALA A 74 -8.58 -25.46 -31.90
C ALA A 74 -9.36 -26.51 -32.71
N SER A 75 -8.98 -27.78 -32.61
CA SER A 75 -9.68 -28.91 -33.26
C SER A 75 -10.94 -29.38 -32.51
N LEU A 76 -11.17 -28.93 -31.27
CA LEU A 76 -12.31 -29.35 -30.46
C LEU A 76 -13.60 -28.63 -30.87
N PRO A 77 -14.79 -29.23 -30.63
CA PRO A 77 -16.07 -28.55 -30.80
C PRO A 77 -16.18 -27.29 -29.93
N ARG A 78 -16.90 -26.27 -30.43
CA ARG A 78 -17.07 -24.97 -29.77
C ARG A 78 -17.53 -25.06 -28.32
N GLU A 79 -18.55 -25.87 -28.06
CA GLU A 79 -19.08 -26.09 -26.71
C GLU A 79 -18.00 -26.66 -25.76
N THR A 80 -17.12 -27.53 -26.26
CA THR A 80 -16.01 -28.09 -25.48
C THR A 80 -14.92 -27.04 -25.22
N GLN A 81 -14.64 -26.17 -26.20
CA GLN A 81 -13.72 -25.05 -26.03
C GLN A 81 -14.21 -24.08 -24.94
N GLU A 82 -15.50 -23.77 -24.90
CA GLU A 82 -16.12 -22.89 -23.90
C GLU A 82 -16.00 -23.45 -22.49
N VAL A 83 -16.33 -24.73 -22.30
CA VAL A 83 -16.25 -25.39 -21.00
C VAL A 83 -14.81 -25.47 -20.50
N ILE A 84 -13.85 -25.78 -21.37
CA ILE A 84 -12.43 -25.85 -21.02
C ILE A 84 -11.89 -24.45 -20.71
N ALA A 85 -12.17 -23.46 -21.55
CA ALA A 85 -11.72 -22.08 -21.35
C ALA A 85 -12.28 -21.50 -20.03
N LYS A 86 -13.56 -21.75 -19.73
CA LYS A 86 -14.18 -21.35 -18.48
C LYS A 86 -13.53 -22.02 -17.27
N ARG A 87 -13.33 -23.33 -17.31
CA ARG A 87 -12.65 -24.06 -16.22
C ARG A 87 -11.22 -23.61 -16.00
N GLU A 88 -10.48 -23.34 -17.07
CA GLU A 88 -9.11 -22.84 -16.92
C GLU A 88 -9.07 -21.41 -16.41
N GLN A 89 -10.02 -20.55 -16.81
CA GLN A 89 -10.15 -19.23 -16.22
C GLN A 89 -10.48 -19.32 -14.72
N GLU A 90 -11.38 -20.22 -14.32
CA GLU A 90 -11.70 -20.47 -12.90
C GLU A 90 -10.49 -20.99 -12.13
N ARG A 91 -9.73 -21.94 -12.70
CA ARG A 91 -8.52 -22.47 -12.09
C ARG A 91 -7.45 -21.40 -11.94
N ASP A 92 -7.19 -20.63 -12.99
CA ASP A 92 -6.17 -19.58 -12.99
C ASP A 92 -6.53 -18.47 -11.99
N ARG A 93 -7.81 -18.10 -11.90
CA ARG A 93 -8.32 -17.20 -10.85
C ARG A 93 -8.07 -17.78 -9.46
N PHE A 94 -8.40 -19.04 -9.23
CA PHE A 94 -8.20 -19.70 -7.94
C PHE A 94 -6.72 -19.77 -7.56
N VAL A 95 -5.83 -20.17 -8.47
CA VAL A 95 -4.37 -20.24 -8.23
C VAL A 95 -3.81 -18.86 -7.93
N THR A 96 -4.20 -17.84 -8.70
CA THR A 96 -3.74 -16.46 -8.48
C THR A 96 -4.24 -15.94 -7.13
N ALA A 97 -5.51 -16.18 -6.79
CA ALA A 97 -6.07 -15.79 -5.49
C ALA A 97 -5.34 -16.48 -4.33
N LYS A 98 -5.07 -17.78 -4.43
CA LYS A 98 -4.35 -18.54 -3.41
C LYS A 98 -2.88 -18.15 -3.30
N ALA A 99 -2.22 -17.85 -4.42
CA ALA A 99 -0.85 -17.32 -4.41
C ALA A 99 -0.80 -15.95 -3.72
N GLN A 100 -1.76 -15.07 -3.98
CA GLN A 100 -1.87 -13.77 -3.31
C GLN A 100 -2.17 -13.92 -1.81
N GLU A 101 -3.08 -14.82 -1.44
CA GLU A 101 -3.40 -15.13 -0.04
C GLU A 101 -2.15 -15.66 0.70
N ALA A 102 -1.41 -16.58 0.10
CA ALA A 102 -0.18 -17.10 0.67
C ALA A 102 0.90 -16.02 0.82
N ALA A 103 1.07 -15.15 -0.18
CA ALA A 103 1.99 -14.02 -0.10
C ALA A 103 1.60 -13.03 1.01
N ASN A 104 0.31 -12.68 1.09
CA ASN A 104 -0.21 -11.79 2.13
C ASN A 104 -0.05 -12.39 3.53
N THR A 105 -0.34 -13.68 3.71
CA THR A 105 -0.14 -14.39 4.98
C THR A 105 1.33 -14.40 5.37
N LYS A 106 2.24 -14.69 4.43
CA LYS A 106 3.68 -14.66 4.69
C LYS A 106 4.13 -13.27 5.17
N HIS A 107 3.73 -12.21 4.47
CA HIS A 107 4.05 -10.84 4.89
C HIS A 107 3.48 -10.49 6.26
N LYS A 108 2.24 -10.90 6.54
CA LYS A 108 1.61 -10.67 7.85
C LYS A 108 2.36 -11.39 8.97
N VAL A 109 2.69 -12.67 8.79
CA VAL A 109 3.45 -13.46 9.77
C VAL A 109 4.84 -12.87 9.99
N GLU A 110 5.53 -12.47 8.93
CA GLU A 110 6.84 -11.82 9.05
C GLU A 110 6.75 -10.48 9.81
N SER A 111 5.71 -9.67 9.53
CA SER A 111 5.47 -8.42 10.24
C SER A 111 5.14 -8.64 11.71
N GLU A 112 4.30 -9.62 12.03
CA GLU A 112 3.94 -9.97 13.41
C GLU A 112 5.12 -10.55 14.18
N ALA A 113 5.95 -11.39 13.55
CA ALA A 113 7.17 -11.92 14.15
C ALA A 113 8.15 -10.79 14.49
N ARG A 114 8.31 -9.80 13.58
CA ARG A 114 9.17 -8.63 13.82
C ARG A 114 8.65 -7.77 14.97
N SER A 115 7.35 -7.48 15.00
CA SER A 115 6.77 -6.67 16.09
C SER A 115 6.87 -7.39 17.44
N ALA A 116 6.61 -8.70 17.47
CA ALA A 116 6.74 -9.51 18.67
C ALA A 116 8.18 -9.51 19.21
N LEU A 117 9.19 -9.68 18.33
CA LEU A 117 10.59 -9.58 18.72
C LEU A 117 10.93 -8.21 19.31
N GLN A 118 10.48 -7.13 18.69
CA GLN A 118 10.71 -5.78 19.19
C GLN A 118 10.08 -5.57 20.58
N THR A 119 8.86 -6.06 20.79
CA THR A 119 8.19 -6.01 22.09
C THR A 119 8.93 -6.84 23.14
N ILE A 120 9.41 -8.04 22.81
CA ILE A 120 10.20 -8.88 23.72
C ILE A 120 11.46 -8.15 24.16
N MET A 121 12.19 -7.52 23.23
CA MET A 121 13.40 -6.78 23.55
C MET A 121 13.12 -5.57 24.45
N GLN A 122 12.07 -4.79 24.17
CA GLN A 122 11.68 -3.65 24.99
C GLN A 122 11.23 -4.06 26.40
N ASN A 123 10.46 -5.14 26.50
CA ASN A 123 10.01 -5.69 27.78
C ASN A 123 11.19 -6.22 28.60
N HIS A 124 12.13 -6.90 27.95
CA HIS A 124 13.34 -7.40 28.60
C HIS A 124 14.18 -6.25 29.16
N GLN A 125 14.40 -5.20 28.37
CA GLN A 125 15.10 -3.99 28.83
C GLN A 125 14.39 -3.35 30.03
N THR A 126 13.07 -3.18 29.95
CA THR A 126 12.26 -2.59 31.03
C THR A 126 12.33 -3.44 32.30
N ALA A 127 12.26 -4.78 32.17
CA ALA A 127 12.39 -5.69 33.30
C ALA A 127 13.77 -5.56 33.97
N LEU A 128 14.86 -5.53 33.21
CA LEU A 128 16.21 -5.35 33.76
C LEU A 128 16.36 -4.03 34.52
N GLN A 129 15.76 -2.95 34.02
CA GLN A 129 15.77 -1.65 34.71
C GLN A 129 15.00 -1.69 36.04
N GLN A 130 13.94 -2.49 36.16
CA GLN A 130 13.19 -2.65 37.41
C GLN A 130 13.95 -3.44 38.47
N PHE A 131 14.86 -4.34 38.06
CA PHE A 131 15.67 -5.15 38.97
C PHE A 131 16.98 -4.47 39.41
N LEU A 132 17.21 -3.20 39.05
CA LEU A 132 18.39 -2.47 39.51
C LEU A 132 18.33 -2.34 41.05
N PRO A 133 19.29 -2.93 41.78
CA PRO A 133 19.28 -2.85 43.24
C PRO A 133 19.57 -1.42 43.68
N GLU A 134 18.91 -0.99 44.76
CA GLU A 134 19.29 0.22 45.46
C GLU A 134 20.66 0.02 46.10
N VAL A 135 21.62 0.89 45.79
CA VAL A 135 22.98 0.79 46.31
C VAL A 135 23.02 1.47 47.67
N PRO A 136 23.42 0.76 48.75
CA PRO A 136 23.63 1.37 50.06
C PRO A 136 24.62 2.54 49.98
N GLN A 137 24.57 3.46 50.94
CA GLN A 137 25.57 4.53 50.98
C GLN A 137 26.96 3.96 51.28
N MET A 138 27.98 4.57 50.67
CA MET A 138 29.37 4.19 50.95
C MET A 138 29.69 4.44 52.44
N PRO A 139 30.30 3.47 53.15
CA PRO A 139 30.59 3.61 54.57
C PRO A 139 31.54 4.77 54.86
N ASP A 140 31.30 5.47 55.98
CA ASP A 140 32.13 6.60 56.40
C ASP A 140 33.56 6.14 56.75
N PRO A 141 34.60 6.63 56.04
CA PRO A 141 35.99 6.30 56.33
C PRO A 141 36.44 6.69 57.75
N ARG A 142 35.73 7.62 58.42
CA ARG A 142 36.06 8.05 59.79
C ARG A 142 35.94 6.91 60.81
N LEU A 143 35.12 5.89 60.54
CA LEU A 143 34.98 4.71 61.39
C LEU A 143 36.33 3.99 61.62
N LEU A 144 37.23 4.04 60.64
CA LEU A 144 38.56 3.44 60.72
C LEU A 144 39.52 4.16 61.69
N ASN A 145 39.25 5.44 62.00
CA ASN A 145 40.17 6.31 62.75
C ASN A 145 39.77 6.53 64.21
N THR A 146 38.73 5.84 64.69
CA THR A 146 38.20 6.01 66.06
C THR A 146 38.99 5.25 67.14
N GLY A 147 39.88 4.33 66.74
CA GLY A 147 40.65 3.49 67.67
C GLY A 147 39.86 2.32 68.29
N ASP A 148 38.55 2.26 68.06
CA ASP A 148 37.67 1.19 68.53
C ASP A 148 37.63 0.03 67.51
N PRO A 149 37.95 -1.22 67.91
CA PRO A 149 37.81 -2.40 67.06
C PRO A 149 36.39 -2.59 66.48
N GLN A 150 35.34 -2.27 67.24
CA GLN A 150 33.95 -2.48 66.80
C GLN A 150 33.57 -1.58 65.62
N HIS A 151 34.08 -0.34 65.59
CA HIS A 151 33.86 0.57 64.47
C HIS A 151 34.58 0.12 63.20
N ARG A 152 35.75 -0.53 63.33
CA ARG A 152 36.46 -1.12 62.19
C ARG A 152 35.68 -2.29 61.60
N ASP A 153 35.17 -3.17 62.45
CA ASP A 153 34.35 -4.31 61.99
C ASP A 153 33.06 -3.85 61.31
N LEU A 154 32.41 -2.82 61.85
CA LEU A 154 31.23 -2.19 61.25
C LEU A 154 31.54 -1.63 59.85
N TYR A 155 32.67 -0.93 59.71
CA TYR A 155 33.11 -0.40 58.40
C TYR A 155 33.29 -1.52 57.38
N PHE A 156 34.00 -2.60 57.72
CA PHE A 156 34.23 -3.70 56.79
C PHE A 156 32.93 -4.41 56.40
N ASN A 157 31.99 -4.58 57.34
CA ASN A 157 30.69 -5.17 57.03
C ASN A 157 29.90 -4.28 56.05
N GLN A 158 29.79 -2.98 56.33
CA GLN A 158 29.12 -2.02 55.44
C GLN A 158 29.81 -1.94 54.08
N LYS A 159 31.15 -1.99 54.05
CA LYS A 159 31.93 -1.98 52.80
C LYS A 159 31.64 -3.23 51.97
N ALA A 160 31.58 -4.40 52.59
CA ALA A 160 31.25 -5.64 51.90
C ALA A 160 29.84 -5.61 51.30
N GLN A 161 28.86 -5.07 52.03
CA GLN A 161 27.49 -4.89 51.53
C GLN A 161 27.44 -3.91 50.35
N TYR A 162 28.14 -2.78 50.46
CA TYR A 162 28.27 -1.81 49.39
C TYR A 162 28.90 -2.42 48.13
N ASP A 163 30.05 -3.07 48.28
CA ASP A 163 30.80 -3.67 47.16
C ASP A 163 29.96 -4.75 46.46
N TYR A 164 29.22 -5.58 47.23
CA TYR A 164 28.30 -6.58 46.69
C TYR A 164 27.16 -5.93 45.89
N ALA A 165 26.51 -4.91 46.44
CA ALA A 165 25.40 -4.22 45.77
C ALA A 165 25.87 -3.50 44.48
N VAL A 166 27.04 -2.87 44.51
CA VAL A 166 27.66 -2.25 43.33
C VAL A 166 27.96 -3.30 42.27
N ALA A 167 28.59 -4.43 42.63
CA ALA A 167 28.88 -5.50 41.69
C ALA A 167 27.60 -6.06 41.03
N GLN A 168 26.53 -6.22 41.80
CA GLN A 168 25.23 -6.65 41.27
C GLN A 168 24.63 -5.62 40.30
N ARG A 169 24.65 -4.34 40.67
CA ARG A 169 24.18 -3.25 39.80
C ARG A 169 24.97 -3.20 38.50
N ASP A 170 26.29 -3.27 38.58
CA ASP A 170 27.17 -3.18 37.42
C ASP A 170 26.97 -4.40 36.49
N HIS A 171 26.70 -5.59 37.05
CA HIS A 171 26.33 -6.76 36.25
C HIS A 171 25.04 -6.54 35.45
N ILE A 172 23.98 -6.01 36.07
CA ILE A 172 22.72 -5.72 35.38
C ILE A 172 22.90 -4.57 34.37
N ALA A 173 23.69 -3.54 34.71
CA ALA A 173 24.00 -2.44 33.80
C ALA A 173 24.70 -2.93 32.53
N GLN A 174 25.65 -3.87 32.64
CA GLN A 174 26.30 -4.50 31.48
C GLN A 174 25.30 -5.28 30.62
N GLN A 175 24.35 -6.00 31.23
CA GLN A 175 23.30 -6.69 30.48
C GLN A 175 22.40 -5.71 29.71
N ILE A 176 22.01 -4.60 30.34
CA ILE A 176 21.23 -3.54 29.68
C ILE A 176 21.98 -2.98 28.48
N GLU A 177 23.27 -2.67 28.64
CA GLU A 177 24.11 -2.17 27.54
C GLU A 177 24.18 -3.17 26.38
N GLN A 178 24.36 -4.46 26.66
CA GLN A 178 24.38 -5.52 25.64
C GLN A 178 23.05 -5.61 24.88
N VAL A 179 21.92 -5.56 25.59
CA VAL A 179 20.59 -5.59 24.97
C VAL A 179 20.36 -4.36 24.09
N GLN A 180 20.75 -3.17 24.54
CA GLN A 180 20.66 -1.95 23.74
C GLN A 180 21.53 -2.01 22.49
N HIS A 181 22.76 -2.50 22.62
CA HIS A 181 23.67 -2.62 21.49
C HIS A 181 23.16 -3.64 20.46
N HIS A 182 22.56 -4.74 20.91
CA HIS A 182 21.94 -5.74 20.05
C HIS A 182 20.69 -5.18 19.36
N ALA A 183 19.83 -4.47 20.09
CA ALA A 183 18.64 -3.81 19.53
C ALA A 183 19.02 -2.78 18.47
N GLY A 184 20.05 -1.97 18.73
CA GLY A 184 20.57 -1.00 17.78
C GLY A 184 21.11 -1.65 16.50
N ALA A 185 21.86 -2.75 16.62
CA ALA A 185 22.38 -3.48 15.48
C ALA A 185 21.25 -4.08 14.61
N ILE A 186 20.22 -4.67 15.23
CA ILE A 186 19.05 -5.19 14.51
C ILE A 186 18.31 -4.06 13.79
N ALA A 187 18.09 -2.92 14.45
CA ALA A 187 17.41 -1.78 13.86
C ALA A 187 18.19 -1.22 12.66
N GLN A 188 19.52 -1.12 12.75
CA GLN A 188 20.38 -0.72 11.64
C GLN A 188 20.30 -1.70 10.47
N GLN A 189 20.40 -3.00 10.75
CA GLN A 189 20.29 -4.02 9.71
C GLN A 189 18.94 -3.98 8.99
N GLN A 190 17.84 -3.74 9.74
CA GLN A 190 16.51 -3.58 9.15
C GLN A 190 16.43 -2.34 8.27
N MET A 191 16.95 -1.21 8.74
CA MET A 191 17.00 0.03 7.95
C MET A 191 17.79 -0.15 6.66
N GLU A 192 18.94 -0.81 6.71
CA GLU A 192 19.73 -1.12 5.51
C GLU A 192 19.01 -2.06 4.54
N ALA A 193 18.35 -3.10 5.06
CA ALA A 193 17.57 -4.03 4.24
C ALA A 193 16.38 -3.33 3.57
N ASP A 194 15.69 -2.44 4.27
CA ASP A 194 14.57 -1.67 3.72
C ASP A 194 15.06 -0.71 2.62
N LEU A 195 16.17 0.01 2.85
CA LEU A 195 16.76 0.89 1.82
C LEU A 195 17.21 0.12 0.58
N GLN A 196 17.79 -1.07 0.75
CA GLN A 196 18.16 -1.94 -0.37
C GLN A 196 16.92 -2.44 -1.13
N ALA A 197 15.87 -2.86 -0.42
CA ALA A 197 14.62 -3.28 -1.04
C ALA A 197 13.95 -2.13 -1.81
N GLU A 198 13.96 -0.92 -1.25
CA GLU A 198 13.46 0.28 -1.91
C GLU A 198 14.26 0.60 -3.18
N HIS A 199 15.60 0.53 -3.11
CA HIS A 199 16.44 0.74 -4.29
C HIS A 199 16.18 -0.32 -5.37
N GLN A 200 16.08 -1.59 -4.99
CA GLN A 200 15.79 -2.66 -5.95
C GLN A 200 14.43 -2.44 -6.62
N LEU A 201 13.42 -2.05 -5.85
CA LEU A 201 12.08 -1.77 -6.38
C LEU A 201 12.10 -0.61 -7.38
N LEU A 202 12.86 0.46 -7.11
CA LEU A 202 13.04 1.55 -8.06
C LEU A 202 13.81 1.12 -9.30
N HIS A 203 14.84 0.28 -9.15
CA HIS A 203 15.57 -0.29 -10.28
C HIS A 203 14.65 -1.15 -11.17
N ASP A 204 13.84 -2.03 -10.58
CA ASP A 204 12.94 -2.92 -11.33
C ASP A 204 11.82 -2.15 -12.06
N LYS A 205 11.37 -1.02 -11.52
CA LYS A 205 10.26 -0.23 -12.07
C LYS A 205 10.69 0.89 -13.02
N LEU A 206 11.84 1.52 -12.77
CA LEU A 206 12.32 2.68 -13.50
C LEU A 206 13.54 2.35 -14.38
N GLY A 207 14.23 1.23 -14.13
CA GLY A 207 15.38 0.76 -14.91
C GLY A 207 16.52 1.77 -14.97
N ASP A 208 16.88 2.15 -16.20
CA ASP A 208 17.96 3.11 -16.48
C ASP A 208 17.63 4.53 -16.01
N GLU A 209 16.35 4.91 -15.97
CA GLU A 209 15.93 6.24 -15.49
C GLU A 209 16.27 6.45 -14.01
N TRP A 210 16.30 5.37 -13.22
CA TRP A 210 16.77 5.43 -11.84
C TRP A 210 18.27 5.17 -11.74
N SER A 211 18.83 4.27 -12.54
CA SER A 211 20.22 3.82 -12.35
C SER A 211 21.26 4.83 -12.84
N ASP A 212 20.93 5.62 -13.86
CA ASP A 212 21.80 6.68 -14.39
C ASP A 212 21.59 8.01 -13.63
N PRO A 213 22.65 8.62 -13.07
CA PRO A 213 22.56 9.92 -12.39
C PRO A 213 21.96 11.04 -13.23
N SER A 214 22.22 11.08 -14.56
CA SER A 214 21.68 12.15 -15.42
C SER A 214 20.18 11.98 -15.65
N SER A 215 19.75 10.75 -15.95
CA SER A 215 18.33 10.41 -16.12
C SER A 215 17.55 10.57 -14.83
N ARG A 216 18.15 10.23 -13.69
CA ARG A 216 17.56 10.45 -12.36
C ARG A 216 17.35 11.93 -12.06
N ALA A 217 18.31 12.79 -12.41
CA ALA A 217 18.16 14.24 -12.23
C ALA A 217 17.01 14.82 -13.08
N LYS A 218 16.83 14.33 -14.31
CA LYS A 218 15.69 14.70 -15.16
C LYS A 218 14.36 14.23 -14.56
N LEU A 219 14.31 12.99 -14.10
CA LEU A 219 13.13 12.46 -13.40
C LEU A 219 12.75 13.36 -12.23
N PHE A 220 13.69 13.72 -11.36
CA PHE A 220 13.39 14.63 -10.24
C PHE A 220 12.94 16.02 -10.69
N ALA A 221 13.52 16.57 -11.75
CA ALA A 221 13.07 17.86 -12.30
C ALA A 221 11.62 17.80 -12.83
N ASP A 222 11.22 16.67 -13.41
CA ASP A 222 9.85 16.45 -13.89
C ASP A 222 8.86 16.21 -12.73
N LEU A 223 9.30 15.57 -11.65
CA LEU A 223 8.47 15.27 -10.48
C LEU A 223 8.34 16.45 -9.52
N GLU A 224 9.33 17.33 -9.40
CA GLU A 224 9.34 18.48 -8.49
C GLU A 224 8.09 19.38 -8.61
N PRO A 225 7.61 19.79 -9.80
CA PRO A 225 6.40 20.61 -9.88
C PRO A 225 5.14 19.86 -9.44
N ILE A 226 5.05 18.55 -9.73
CA ILE A 226 3.93 17.71 -9.32
C ILE A 226 3.94 17.53 -7.79
N ALA A 227 5.12 17.30 -7.22
CA ALA A 227 5.32 17.17 -5.79
C ALA A 227 4.95 18.46 -5.06
N ALA A 228 5.36 19.62 -5.58
CA ALA A 228 5.02 20.93 -5.03
C ALA A 228 3.50 21.19 -5.06
N GLU A 229 2.80 20.83 -6.15
CA GLU A 229 1.33 20.91 -6.22
C GLU A 229 0.64 20.02 -5.17
N LEU A 230 1.26 18.88 -4.82
CA LEU A 230 0.77 17.96 -3.79
C LEU A 230 1.21 18.33 -2.36
N GLY A 231 1.94 19.44 -2.20
CA GLY A 231 2.38 19.96 -0.90
C GLY A 231 3.69 19.36 -0.36
N TYR A 232 4.44 18.62 -1.18
CA TYR A 232 5.78 18.16 -0.80
C TYR A 232 6.77 19.33 -0.87
N SER A 233 7.50 19.55 0.23
CA SER A 233 8.64 20.46 0.23
C SER A 233 9.86 19.82 -0.42
N GLN A 234 10.83 20.63 -0.83
CA GLN A 234 12.07 20.14 -1.43
C GLN A 234 12.87 19.23 -0.46
N GLU A 235 12.80 19.51 0.85
CA GLU A 235 13.41 18.69 1.89
C GLU A 235 12.76 17.31 2.01
N VAL A 236 11.43 17.25 1.93
CA VAL A 236 10.68 15.97 1.96
C VAL A 236 10.95 15.19 0.67
N MET A 237 11.05 15.87 -0.47
CA MET A 237 11.39 15.22 -1.74
C MET A 237 12.80 14.61 -1.75
N ALA A 238 13.76 15.24 -1.07
CA ALA A 238 15.09 14.67 -0.91
C ALA A 238 15.10 13.37 -0.08
N GLN A 239 14.07 13.15 0.73
CA GLN A 239 13.87 11.97 1.57
C GLN A 239 12.74 11.06 1.06
N ALA A 240 12.23 11.32 -0.15
CA ALA A 240 11.11 10.58 -0.72
C ALA A 240 11.48 9.11 -0.87
N ARG A 241 10.57 8.23 -0.41
CA ARG A 241 10.76 6.78 -0.52
C ARG A 241 10.37 6.29 -1.90
N ALA A 242 10.69 5.03 -2.17
CA ALA A 242 10.35 4.41 -3.45
C ALA A 242 8.85 4.51 -3.80
N ALA A 243 7.98 4.36 -2.81
CA ALA A 243 6.53 4.48 -2.99
C ALA A 243 6.12 5.89 -3.46
N ASP A 244 6.70 6.93 -2.87
CA ASP A 244 6.39 8.33 -3.19
C ASP A 244 6.85 8.67 -4.61
N ILE A 245 8.08 8.28 -4.97
CA ILE A 245 8.65 8.51 -6.30
C ILE A 245 7.80 7.83 -7.38
N LEU A 246 7.37 6.59 -7.15
CA LEU A 246 6.52 5.86 -8.10
C LEU A 246 5.11 6.45 -8.19
N ALA A 247 4.54 6.89 -7.07
CA ALA A 247 3.23 7.55 -7.06
C ALA A 247 3.28 8.86 -7.85
N LEU A 248 4.30 9.69 -7.62
CA LEU A 248 4.50 10.94 -8.34
C LEU A 248 4.69 10.72 -9.84
N ARG A 249 5.49 9.70 -10.23
CA ARG A 249 5.62 9.30 -11.65
C ARG A 249 4.26 8.95 -12.25
N LYS A 250 3.48 8.11 -11.57
CA LYS A 250 2.16 7.69 -12.05
C LYS A 250 1.20 8.88 -12.22
N ILE A 251 1.26 9.85 -11.30
CA ILE A 251 0.48 11.09 -11.41
C ILE A 251 0.92 11.91 -12.62
N GLY A 252 2.24 12.00 -12.88
CA GLY A 252 2.78 12.63 -14.09
C GLY A 252 2.26 11.98 -15.37
N ASP A 253 2.27 10.65 -15.42
CA ASP A 253 1.75 9.89 -16.56
C ASP A 253 0.26 10.20 -16.80
N TRP A 254 -0.54 10.17 -15.73
CA TRP A 254 -1.97 10.51 -15.79
C TRP A 254 -2.23 11.94 -16.26
N ARG A 255 -1.41 12.91 -15.82
CA ARG A 255 -1.52 14.30 -16.28
C ARG A 255 -1.24 14.38 -17.78
N SER A 256 -0.19 13.70 -18.25
CA SER A 256 0.17 13.66 -19.67
C SER A 256 -0.95 13.05 -20.53
N ASP A 257 -1.58 11.98 -20.05
CA ASP A 257 -2.66 11.31 -20.77
C ASP A 257 -3.95 12.13 -20.74
N ALA A 258 -4.26 12.79 -19.63
CA ALA A 258 -5.38 13.71 -19.54
C ALA A 258 -5.23 14.89 -20.51
N GLU A 259 -4.01 15.43 -20.67
CA GLU A 259 -3.72 16.49 -21.63
C GLU A 259 -3.87 16.01 -23.08
N LYS A 260 -3.34 14.83 -23.42
CA LYS A 260 -3.55 14.20 -24.74
C LYS A 260 -5.04 14.02 -25.02
N TYR A 261 -5.78 13.48 -24.06
CA TYR A 261 -7.23 13.28 -24.18
C TYR A 261 -7.98 14.60 -24.40
N ARG A 262 -7.70 15.63 -23.60
CA ARG A 262 -8.28 16.98 -23.78
C ARG A 262 -7.96 17.55 -25.16
N SER A 263 -6.74 17.35 -25.66
CA SER A 263 -6.33 17.82 -26.99
C SER A 263 -7.08 17.10 -28.12
N LEU A 264 -7.28 15.79 -28.00
CA LEU A 264 -8.05 14.99 -28.96
C LEU A 264 -9.53 15.38 -28.94
N MET A 265 -10.11 15.58 -27.76
CA MET A 265 -11.49 16.03 -27.63
C MET A 265 -11.68 17.44 -28.20
N LYS A 266 -10.72 18.36 -27.98
CA LYS A 266 -10.74 19.68 -28.61
C LYS A 266 -10.78 19.58 -30.14
N LYS A 267 -9.89 18.78 -30.74
CA LYS A 267 -9.85 18.54 -32.19
C LYS A 267 -11.15 17.90 -32.72
N LYS A 268 -11.73 16.93 -31.99
CA LYS A 268 -13.02 16.33 -32.36
C LYS A 268 -14.18 17.33 -32.31
N MET A 269 -14.12 18.33 -31.42
CA MET A 269 -15.15 19.36 -31.29
C MET A 269 -14.97 20.55 -32.24
N GLU A 270 -13.82 20.71 -32.89
CA GLU A 270 -13.59 21.74 -33.91
C GLU A 270 -14.58 21.68 -35.09
N PRO A 271 -14.87 20.53 -35.72
CA PRO A 271 -15.86 20.47 -36.80
C PRO A 271 -17.29 20.73 -36.31
N VAL A 272 -17.63 20.29 -35.09
CA VAL A 272 -18.95 20.57 -34.48
C VAL A 272 -19.12 22.07 -34.21
N ARG A 273 -18.05 22.73 -33.72
CA ARG A 273 -18.03 24.18 -33.51
C ARG A 273 -18.05 24.94 -34.84
N ALA A 274 -17.31 24.47 -35.84
CA ALA A 274 -17.33 25.04 -37.19
C ALA A 274 -18.72 24.94 -37.82
N ALA A 275 -19.39 23.79 -37.68
CA ALA A 275 -20.76 23.58 -38.15
C ALA A 275 -21.78 24.50 -37.43
N LYS A 276 -21.57 24.77 -36.14
CA LYS A 276 -22.41 25.70 -35.35
C LYS A 276 -22.14 27.18 -35.65
N SER A 277 -20.98 27.51 -36.21
CA SER A 277 -20.60 28.87 -36.61
C SER A 277 -21.06 29.25 -38.02
N LEU A 278 -21.58 28.29 -38.80
CA LEU A 278 -22.25 28.60 -40.06
C LEU A 278 -23.55 29.35 -39.75
N PRO A 279 -23.82 30.51 -40.40
CA PRO A 279 -25.08 31.22 -40.20
C PRO A 279 -26.24 30.27 -40.52
N PRO A 280 -27.34 30.30 -39.74
CA PRO A 280 -28.47 29.41 -39.97
C PRO A 280 -28.88 29.54 -41.42
N ALA A 281 -28.79 28.42 -42.16
CA ALA A 281 -29.10 28.39 -43.59
C ALA A 281 -30.48 29.02 -43.78
N GLY A 282 -30.50 30.16 -44.47
CA GLY A 282 -31.73 30.91 -44.73
C GLY A 282 -32.74 29.95 -45.35
N ARG A 283 -33.87 29.76 -44.68
CA ARG A 283 -34.98 28.98 -45.22
C ARG A 283 -35.31 29.54 -46.61
N PRO A 284 -35.31 28.73 -47.68
CA PRO A 284 -35.71 29.21 -48.98
C PRO A 284 -37.17 29.68 -48.89
N GLY A 285 -37.42 30.97 -49.11
CA GLY A 285 -38.78 31.50 -49.24
C GLY A 285 -39.14 32.78 -48.47
N VAL A 286 -38.22 33.42 -47.73
CA VAL A 286 -38.53 34.73 -47.12
C VAL A 286 -37.97 35.85 -48.00
N THR A 287 -38.85 36.42 -48.82
CA THR A 287 -38.58 37.63 -49.61
C THR A 287 -38.23 38.80 -48.70
N ALA A 288 -37.08 39.40 -48.96
CA ALA A 288 -36.66 40.68 -48.39
C ALA A 288 -37.66 41.77 -48.76
N ALA A 289 -38.29 42.38 -47.75
CA ALA A 289 -39.02 43.63 -47.89
C ALA A 289 -38.16 44.79 -47.38
N ALA A 290 -37.80 45.63 -48.34
CA ALA A 290 -37.36 47.02 -48.32
C ALA A 290 -37.36 47.81 -46.99
N GLN A 291 -36.21 48.46 -46.77
CA GLN A 291 -35.98 49.87 -46.41
C GLN A 291 -36.89 50.58 -45.38
N ALA A 292 -36.19 51.22 -44.44
CA ALA A 292 -36.67 52.06 -43.35
C ALA A 292 -37.60 53.22 -43.75
N PRO A 293 -38.50 53.65 -42.85
CA PRO A 293 -38.95 55.03 -42.79
C PRO A 293 -38.18 55.80 -41.71
N THR A 294 -37.43 56.80 -42.16
CA THR A 294 -37.16 58.04 -41.43
C THR A 294 -38.45 58.60 -40.86
N ASP A 295 -38.51 58.80 -39.55
CA ASP A 295 -39.65 59.40 -38.86
C ASP A 295 -39.73 60.92 -39.19
N PRO A 296 -40.78 61.39 -39.90
CA PRO A 296 -40.92 62.80 -40.26
C PRO A 296 -41.31 63.70 -39.08
N VAL A 297 -41.60 63.14 -37.90
CA VAL A 297 -42.02 63.91 -36.73
C VAL A 297 -40.82 64.52 -35.99
N ALA A 298 -39.64 63.91 -36.07
CA ALA A 298 -38.41 64.42 -35.45
C ALA A 298 -37.78 65.64 -36.17
N LEU A 299 -38.31 66.02 -37.34
CA LEU A 299 -37.89 67.19 -38.11
C LEU A 299 -38.82 68.41 -37.94
N LEU A 300 -39.97 68.26 -37.26
CA LEU A 300 -40.96 69.35 -37.13
C LEU A 300 -41.04 70.00 -35.74
N TYR A 301 -40.42 69.45 -34.70
CA TYR A 301 -40.40 70.06 -33.36
C TYR A 301 -39.06 69.85 -32.63
N PRO A 302 -38.00 70.58 -32.99
CA PRO A 302 -36.71 70.51 -32.29
C PRO A 302 -36.63 71.27 -30.96
N ASP A 303 -37.69 71.99 -30.54
CA ASP A 303 -37.69 72.81 -29.31
C ASP A 303 -39.06 72.77 -28.59
N ASP A 304 -39.43 71.63 -27.99
CA ASP A 304 -40.46 71.64 -26.94
C ASP A 304 -39.84 71.24 -25.59
N ILE A 305 -39.34 72.29 -24.95
CA ILE A 305 -38.80 72.35 -23.61
C ILE A 305 -39.95 72.20 -22.61
N ARG A 306 -39.86 71.24 -21.69
CA ARG A 306 -40.47 71.40 -20.36
C ARG A 306 -39.45 71.08 -19.27
N ARG A 307 -39.24 72.10 -18.43
CA ARG A 307 -38.71 72.00 -17.07
C ARG A 307 -39.55 71.04 -16.23
#